data_AF-A0A428ZKI5-F1
#
_entry.id   AF-A0A428ZKI5-F1
#
_cell.length_a   1.000
_cell.length_b   1.000
_cell.length_c   1.000
_cell.angle_alpha   90.00
_cell.angle_beta   90.00
_cell.angle_gamma   90.00
#
_symmetry.space_group_name_H-M   'P 1'
#
loop_
_entity.id
_entity.type
_entity.pdbx_description
1 polymer ?
#
loop_
_entity_poly.entity_id
_entity_poly.type
_entity_poly.pdbx_seq_one_letter_code
_entity_poly.pdbx_strand_id
1 'polypeptide(L)'
;MSQAPSGDDELHAYLVREFPAASGIGRFVLAVGLLTFGHIEVVADIVAGMPPVRHPARILARAVDALIPTGGDVLSDPHDVAAWVAEHAAELAWNEQAGLFEPK
;
A
#
# COMPACT_ATOMS: atom_id res chain seq x y z
N MET A 1 29.52 -4.12 -4.97
CA MET A 1 28.83 -3.37 -3.91
C MET A 1 27.38 -3.82 -3.96
N SER A 2 26.89 -4.52 -2.94
CA SER A 2 25.47 -4.93 -2.89
C SER A 2 24.67 -3.71 -2.48
N GLN A 3 23.76 -3.24 -3.34
CA GLN A 3 22.74 -2.27 -2.90
C GLN A 3 21.91 -2.97 -1.82
N ALA A 4 21.62 -2.25 -0.73
CA ALA A 4 20.61 -2.70 0.21
C ALA A 4 19.27 -2.75 -0.53
N PRO A 5 18.44 -3.78 -0.32
CA PRO A 5 17.10 -3.84 -0.91
C PRO A 5 16.33 -2.57 -0.54
N SER A 6 15.52 -2.04 -1.47
CA SER A 6 14.61 -0.94 -1.15
C SER A 6 13.58 -1.42 -0.12
N GLY A 7 12.95 -0.49 0.62
CA GLY A 7 11.90 -0.85 1.58
C GLY A 7 10.77 -1.68 0.94
N ASP A 8 10.48 -1.42 -0.33
CA ASP A 8 9.51 -2.16 -1.14
C ASP A 8 9.92 -3.63 -1.35
N ASP A 9 11.21 -3.90 -1.63
CA ASP A 9 11.73 -5.26 -1.82
C ASP A 9 11.71 -6.06 -0.49
N GLU A 10 11.95 -5.40 0.64
CA GLU A 10 11.94 -6.03 1.97
C GLU A 10 10.52 -6.42 2.41
N LEU A 11 9.53 -5.55 2.19
CA LEU A 11 8.15 -5.84 2.53
C LEU A 11 7.56 -6.93 1.62
N HIS A 12 7.84 -6.87 0.32
CA HIS A 12 7.44 -7.94 -0.59
C HIS A 12 8.01 -9.28 -0.14
N ALA A 13 9.30 -9.31 0.22
CA ALA A 13 9.97 -10.49 0.77
C ALA A 13 9.34 -10.94 2.09
N TYR A 14 8.94 -10.01 2.97
CA TYR A 14 8.22 -10.31 4.21
C TYR A 14 6.89 -11.00 3.92
N LEU A 15 6.04 -10.44 3.05
CA LEU A 15 4.75 -11.03 2.71
C LEU A 15 4.90 -12.41 2.08
N VAL A 16 5.90 -12.60 1.21
CA VAL A 16 6.23 -13.91 0.63
C VAL A 16 6.64 -14.92 1.71
N ARG A 17 7.48 -14.49 2.67
CA ARG A 17 8.03 -15.35 3.72
C ARG A 17 6.98 -15.75 4.74
N GLU A 18 6.20 -14.80 5.25
CA GLU A 18 5.22 -15.04 6.30
C GLU A 18 3.93 -15.67 5.76
N PHE A 19 3.58 -15.39 4.50
CA PHE A 19 2.37 -15.89 3.86
C PHE A 19 2.66 -16.62 2.54
N PRO A 20 3.43 -17.73 2.57
CA PRO A 20 3.87 -18.42 1.35
C PRO A 20 2.70 -18.98 0.51
N ALA A 21 1.56 -19.26 1.15
CA ALA A 21 0.34 -19.71 0.46
C ALA A 21 -0.45 -18.55 -0.19
N ALA A 22 -0.23 -17.30 0.25
CA ALA A 22 -0.87 -16.14 -0.35
C ALA A 22 -0.14 -15.78 -1.64
N SER A 23 -0.87 -15.79 -2.75
CA SER A 23 -0.40 -15.32 -4.05
C SER A 23 -1.49 -14.49 -4.73
N GLY A 24 -1.08 -13.59 -5.63
CA GLY A 24 -2.00 -12.67 -6.32
C GLY A 24 -2.88 -11.91 -5.33
N ILE A 25 -4.20 -12.16 -5.39
CA ILE A 25 -5.22 -11.48 -4.59
C ILE A 25 -4.96 -11.61 -3.07
N GLY A 26 -4.41 -12.74 -2.60
CA GLY A 26 -4.14 -12.92 -1.17
C GLY A 26 -3.14 -11.87 -0.63
N ARG A 27 -2.07 -11.60 -1.37
CA ARG A 27 -1.06 -10.60 -0.99
C ARG A 27 -1.61 -9.19 -1.08
N PHE A 28 -2.40 -8.90 -2.11
CA PHE A 28 -3.10 -7.62 -2.24
C PHE A 28 -3.99 -7.33 -1.03
N VAL A 29 -4.79 -8.30 -0.58
CA VAL A 29 -5.65 -8.12 0.61
C VAL A 29 -4.82 -7.90 1.88
N LEU A 30 -3.71 -8.64 2.03
CA LEU A 30 -2.81 -8.47 3.18
C LEU A 30 -2.14 -7.10 3.20
N ALA A 31 -1.68 -6.59 2.05
CA ALA A 31 -1.08 -5.27 1.94
C ALA A 31 -2.11 -4.17 2.29
N VAL A 32 -3.35 -4.28 1.81
CA VAL A 32 -4.44 -3.39 2.24
C VAL A 32 -4.67 -3.50 3.76
N GLY A 33 -4.65 -4.70 4.31
CA GLY A 33 -4.77 -4.92 5.76
C GLY A 33 -3.67 -4.22 6.55
N LEU A 34 -2.41 -4.38 6.14
CA LEU A 34 -1.27 -3.73 6.79
C LEU A 34 -1.37 -2.19 6.72
N LEU A 35 -1.86 -1.65 5.61
CA LEU A 35 -2.10 -0.21 5.49
C LEU A 35 -3.06 0.29 6.58
N THR A 36 -4.08 -0.49 6.94
CA THR A 36 -5.02 -0.14 8.02
C THR A 36 -4.42 -0.14 9.43
N PHE A 37 -3.16 -0.58 9.55
CA PHE A 37 -2.36 -0.55 10.78
C PHE A 37 -1.15 0.39 10.67
N GLY A 38 -1.20 1.36 9.76
CA GLY A 38 -0.17 2.41 9.69
C GLY A 38 1.09 2.05 8.90
N HIS A 39 1.09 0.94 8.15
CA HIS A 39 2.19 0.59 7.26
C HIS A 39 2.04 1.28 5.90
N ILE A 40 2.59 2.47 5.75
CA ILE A 40 2.48 3.27 4.51
C ILE A 40 3.32 2.70 3.35
N GLU A 41 4.40 1.99 3.68
CA GLU A 41 5.32 1.38 2.72
C GLU A 41 4.65 0.33 1.81
N VAL A 42 3.48 -0.20 2.20
CA VAL A 42 2.75 -1.24 1.47
C VAL A 42 2.01 -0.71 0.24
N VAL A 43 1.91 0.61 0.03
CA VAL A 43 1.10 1.19 -1.05
C VAL A 43 1.58 0.77 -2.43
N ALA A 44 2.90 0.66 -2.63
CA ALA A 44 3.46 0.17 -3.88
C ALA A 44 3.03 -1.29 -4.18
N ASP A 45 3.03 -2.15 -3.15
CA ASP A 45 2.56 -3.53 -3.26
C ASP A 45 1.05 -3.62 -3.53
N ILE A 46 0.24 -2.72 -2.95
CA ILE A 46 -1.21 -2.65 -3.23
C ILE A 46 -1.43 -2.35 -4.72
N VAL A 47 -0.68 -1.40 -5.28
CA VAL A 47 -0.79 -1.00 -6.68
C VAL A 47 -0.28 -2.10 -7.62
N ALA A 48 0.89 -2.68 -7.33
CA ALA A 48 1.46 -3.77 -8.12
C ALA A 48 0.61 -5.06 -8.07
N GLY A 49 -0.01 -5.33 -6.93
CA GLY A 49 -0.88 -6.50 -6.70
C GLY A 49 -2.34 -6.29 -7.12
N MET A 50 -2.68 -5.13 -7.70
CA MET A 50 -4.07 -4.75 -7.91
C MET A 50 -4.80 -5.74 -8.85
N PRO A 51 -5.98 -6.25 -8.46
CA PRO A 51 -6.76 -7.13 -9.32
C PRO A 51 -7.23 -6.43 -10.63
N PRO A 52 -7.63 -7.21 -11.66
CA PRO A 52 -8.19 -6.67 -12.89
C PRO A 52 -9.38 -5.74 -12.65
N VAL A 53 -9.63 -4.80 -13.57
CA VAL A 53 -10.63 -3.70 -13.42
C VAL A 53 -12.02 -4.17 -12.96
N ARG A 54 -12.49 -5.34 -13.42
CA ARG A 54 -13.82 -5.88 -13.08
C ARG A 54 -13.82 -6.79 -11.85
N HIS A 55 -12.69 -7.01 -11.20
CA HIS A 55 -12.60 -7.90 -10.06
C HIS A 55 -13.11 -7.19 -8.80
N PRO A 56 -14.02 -7.80 -8.02
CA PRO A 56 -14.66 -7.13 -6.88
C PRO A 56 -13.67 -6.67 -5.82
N ALA A 57 -12.62 -7.46 -5.55
CA ALA A 57 -11.60 -7.08 -4.56
C ALA A 57 -10.82 -5.81 -4.92
N ARG A 58 -10.85 -5.34 -6.19
CA ARG A 58 -10.19 -4.09 -6.59
C ARG A 58 -10.68 -2.90 -5.76
N ILE A 59 -11.94 -2.92 -5.30
CA ILE A 59 -12.51 -1.86 -4.46
C ILE A 59 -11.72 -1.62 -3.17
N LEU A 60 -11.03 -2.65 -2.65
CA LEU A 60 -10.24 -2.55 -1.42
C LEU A 60 -9.08 -1.57 -1.56
N ALA A 61 -8.61 -1.30 -2.79
CA ALA A 61 -7.57 -0.30 -3.01
C ALA A 61 -8.03 1.12 -2.59
N ARG A 62 -9.34 1.41 -2.55
CA ARG A 62 -9.89 2.68 -2.01
C ARG A 62 -9.50 2.96 -0.56
N ALA A 63 -9.01 1.96 0.18
CA ALA A 63 -8.38 2.19 1.47
C ALA A 63 -7.21 3.19 1.37
N VAL A 64 -6.46 3.20 0.27
CA VAL A 64 -5.40 4.19 0.02
C VAL A 64 -5.96 5.61 0.03
N ASP A 65 -7.00 5.88 -0.77
CA ASP A 65 -7.63 7.21 -0.84
C ASP A 65 -8.27 7.63 0.49
N ALA A 66 -8.79 6.66 1.26
CA ALA A 66 -9.49 6.93 2.51
C ALA A 66 -8.54 7.17 3.68
N LEU A 67 -7.40 6.48 3.71
CA LEU A 67 -6.47 6.50 4.83
C LEU A 67 -5.30 7.46 4.61
N ILE A 68 -4.98 7.80 3.36
CA ILE A 68 -3.86 8.68 3.03
C ILE A 68 -4.40 9.92 2.29
N PRO A 69 -3.99 11.15 2.68
CA PRO A 69 -4.48 12.38 2.06
C PRO A 69 -3.77 12.67 0.72
N THR A 70 -3.80 11.71 -0.20
CA THR A 70 -3.10 11.81 -1.50
C THR A 70 -3.72 12.85 -2.42
N GLY A 71 -5.00 13.18 -2.21
CA GLY A 71 -5.78 14.05 -3.10
C GLY A 71 -6.08 13.44 -4.48
N GLY A 72 -5.69 12.18 -4.71
CA GLY A 72 -5.90 11.44 -5.95
C GLY A 72 -6.96 10.36 -5.85
N ASP A 73 -7.13 9.59 -6.94
CA ASP A 73 -7.99 8.42 -7.00
C ASP A 73 -7.17 7.19 -7.42
N VAL A 74 -6.88 6.32 -6.46
CA VAL A 74 -6.06 5.11 -6.68
C VAL A 74 -6.67 4.14 -7.69
N LEU A 75 -7.99 4.16 -7.91
CA LEU A 75 -8.60 3.28 -8.91
C LEU A 75 -8.44 3.81 -10.33
N SER A 76 -8.40 5.13 -10.47
CA SER A 76 -8.23 5.83 -11.75
C SER A 76 -6.75 5.94 -12.12
N ASP A 77 -5.91 6.37 -11.18
CA ASP A 77 -4.51 6.74 -11.39
C ASP A 77 -3.58 6.09 -10.33
N PRO A 78 -3.53 4.75 -10.24
CA PRO A 78 -2.83 4.04 -9.15
C PRO A 78 -1.34 4.34 -9.07
N HIS A 79 -0.66 4.49 -10.22
CA HIS A 79 0.78 4.76 -10.25
C HIS A 79 1.12 6.17 -9.77
N ASP A 80 0.30 7.16 -10.10
CA ASP A 80 0.50 8.55 -9.67
C ASP A 80 0.26 8.66 -8.16
N VAL A 81 -0.76 7.96 -7.64
CA VAL A 81 -1.00 7.87 -6.20
C VAL A 81 0.17 7.20 -5.48
N ALA A 82 0.71 6.09 -5.98
CA ALA A 82 1.86 5.43 -5.37
C ALA A 82 3.12 6.31 -5.39
N ALA A 83 3.37 7.02 -6.50
CA ALA A 83 4.50 7.95 -6.60
C ALA A 83 4.36 9.10 -5.59
N TRP A 84 3.16 9.69 -5.50
CA TRP A 84 2.88 10.75 -4.52
C TRP A 84 3.14 10.26 -3.08
N VAL A 85 2.68 9.06 -2.74
CA VAL A 85 2.91 8.47 -1.41
C VAL A 85 4.40 8.29 -1.14
N ALA A 86 5.16 7.77 -2.11
CA ALA A 86 6.60 7.59 -1.95
C ALA A 86 7.33 8.93 -1.68
N GLU A 87 6.88 10.03 -2.31
CA GLU A 87 7.44 11.37 -2.10
C GLU A 87 7.10 11.96 -0.72
N HIS A 88 5.90 11.69 -0.20
CA HIS A 88 5.37 12.34 1.01
C HIS A 88 5.37 11.45 2.26
N ALA A 89 5.69 10.16 2.14
CA ALA A 89 5.61 9.20 3.25
C ALA A 89 6.40 9.64 4.49
N ALA A 90 7.55 10.30 4.31
CA ALA A 90 8.36 10.80 5.42
C ALA A 90 7.70 11.95 6.20
N GLU A 91 6.71 12.63 5.62
CA GLU A 91 5.98 13.76 6.22
C GLU A 91 4.67 13.32 6.87
N LEU A 92 4.27 12.05 6.67
CA LEU A 92 3.03 11.49 7.19
C LEU A 92 3.28 10.66 8.46
N ALA A 93 2.31 10.66 9.37
CA ALA A 93 2.28 9.82 10.54
C ALA A 93 0.89 9.19 10.71
N TRP A 94 0.86 7.94 11.17
CA TRP A 94 -0.38 7.25 11.51
C TRP A 94 -0.98 7.84 12.79
N ASN A 95 -2.21 8.35 12.68
CA ASN A 95 -3.00 8.78 13.83
C ASN A 95 -3.92 7.63 14.28
N GLU A 96 -3.55 6.96 15.38
CA GLU A 96 -4.31 5.83 15.94
C GLU A 96 -5.73 6.19 16.36
N GLN A 97 -5.97 7.43 16.84
CA GLN A 97 -7.30 7.87 17.24
C GLN A 97 -8.21 8.12 16.04
N ALA A 98 -7.66 8.68 14.95
CA ALA A 98 -8.40 8.98 13.74
C ALA A 98 -8.51 7.75 12.82
N GLY A 99 -7.57 6.82 12.91
CA GLY A 99 -7.46 5.66 12.03
C GLY A 99 -7.07 6.03 10.61
N LEU A 100 -6.20 7.05 10.43
CA LEU A 100 -5.72 7.52 9.14
C LEU A 100 -4.34 8.19 9.25
N PHE A 101 -3.68 8.46 8.13
CA PHE A 101 -2.44 9.21 8.07
C PHE A 101 -2.69 10.71 8.02
N GLU A 102 -1.92 11.47 8.81
CA GLU A 102 -1.94 12.93 8.82
C GLU A 102 -0.52 13.48 8.61
N PRO A 103 -0.38 14.71 8.11
CA PRO A 103 0.90 15.43 8.17
C PRO A 103 1.40 15.53 9.60
N LYS A 104 2.71 15.34 9.78
CA LYS A 104 3.41 15.49 11.07
C LYS A 104 3.34 16.89 11.66
#